data_AF-A0A928J949-F1
#
_entry.id   AF-A0A928J949-F1
#
_cell.length_a   1.000
_cell.length_b   1.000
_cell.length_c   1.000
_cell.angle_alpha   90.00
_cell.angle_beta   90.00
_cell.angle_gamma   90.00
#
_symmetry.space_group_name_H-M   'P 1'
#
loop_
_entity.id
_entity.type
_entity.pdbx_description
1 polymer ?
#
loop_
_entity_poly.entity_id
_entity_poly.type
_entity_poly.pdbx_seq_one_letter_code
_entity_poly.pdbx_strand_id
1 'polypeptide(L)'
;MVLFGKPTAIKPSSSYVKNYVFADPENGVEAYSYYSYFHNGVSRIITNVFSSYDTASAYIGDEVYEIAADDNLFGLMTVTKEARIKQETNYTSIDRSSYVLSLASTDFLTNDALDSAAYGNTDVILSALRRTGGEAVPANVALKGFYIYDIDGAENNAKFTATATTWLVCLTVIPAVVTLCVGTVVVVRRRKR
;
A
#
# COMPACT_ATOMS: atom_id res chain seq x y z
N MET A 1 -5.99 -4.35 -5.49
CA MET A 1 -6.92 -3.21 -5.64
C MET A 1 -6.83 -2.36 -4.38
N VAL A 2 -7.08 -1.05 -4.46
CA VAL A 2 -6.98 -0.12 -3.32
C VAL A 2 -8.34 0.55 -3.12
N LEU A 3 -8.79 0.68 -1.87
CA LEU A 3 -10.10 1.21 -1.52
C LEU A 3 -10.00 2.66 -1.03
N PHE A 4 -10.76 3.56 -1.65
CA PHE A 4 -11.04 4.91 -1.15
C PHE A 4 -12.56 5.06 -0.95
N GLY A 5 -13.04 4.87 0.27
CA GLY A 5 -14.46 5.06 0.60
C GLY A 5 -14.80 6.55 0.75
N LYS A 6 -15.86 7.01 0.08
CA LYS A 6 -16.33 8.42 0.13
C LYS A 6 -15.17 9.44 -0.01
N PRO A 7 -14.37 9.37 -1.09
CA PRO A 7 -13.21 10.23 -1.24
C PRO A 7 -13.61 11.70 -1.43
N THR A 8 -12.84 12.58 -0.82
CA THR A 8 -12.87 14.02 -1.06
C THR A 8 -11.83 14.37 -2.12
N ALA A 9 -12.20 15.18 -3.12
CA ALA A 9 -11.28 15.55 -4.18
C ALA A 9 -10.11 16.38 -3.63
N ILE A 10 -8.87 15.87 -3.76
CA ILE A 10 -7.67 16.66 -3.46
C ILE A 10 -7.24 17.41 -4.71
N LYS A 11 -7.09 18.72 -4.58
CA LYS A 11 -6.61 19.60 -5.64
C LYS A 11 -5.52 20.54 -5.15
N PRO A 12 -4.44 20.72 -5.92
CA PRO A 12 -3.47 21.78 -5.67
C PRO A 12 -4.13 23.16 -5.79
N SER A 13 -3.61 24.11 -5.02
CA SER A 13 -3.98 25.53 -5.19
C SER A 13 -3.58 26.04 -6.57
N SER A 14 -4.28 27.07 -7.07
CA SER A 14 -3.96 27.76 -8.33
C SER A 14 -2.55 28.37 -8.36
N SER A 15 -1.90 28.53 -7.21
CA SER A 15 -0.51 28.98 -7.13
C SER A 15 0.51 27.94 -7.65
N TYR A 16 0.11 26.68 -7.78
CA TYR A 16 0.98 25.63 -8.29
C TYR A 16 0.90 25.53 -9.81
N VAL A 17 2.05 25.28 -10.45
CA VAL A 17 2.14 25.07 -11.89
C VAL A 17 2.16 23.57 -12.16
N LYS A 18 1.29 23.08 -13.03
CA LYS A 18 1.32 21.70 -13.50
C LYS A 18 2.42 21.54 -14.55
N ASN A 19 3.29 20.57 -14.33
CA ASN A 19 4.36 20.18 -15.24
C ASN A 19 4.08 18.78 -15.76
N TYR A 20 4.41 18.56 -17.02
CA TYR A 20 4.29 17.26 -17.68
C TYR A 20 5.68 16.75 -18.06
N VAL A 21 5.94 15.50 -17.74
CA VAL A 21 7.16 14.79 -18.13
C VAL A 21 6.75 13.74 -19.15
N PHE A 22 7.30 13.86 -20.35
CA PHE A 22 7.08 12.89 -21.42
C PHE A 22 7.69 11.54 -21.05
N ALA A 23 7.10 10.47 -21.56
CA ALA A 23 7.66 9.14 -21.41
C ALA A 23 9.05 9.10 -22.04
N ASP A 24 9.99 8.48 -21.33
CA ASP A 24 11.31 8.16 -21.82
C ASP A 24 11.42 6.62 -21.90
N PRO A 25 11.10 6.04 -23.08
CA PRO A 25 11.09 4.60 -23.27
C PRO A 25 12.49 3.98 -23.21
N GLU A 26 13.55 4.76 -23.44
CA GLU A 26 14.94 4.27 -23.36
C GLU A 26 15.35 4.00 -21.91
N ASN A 27 14.83 4.79 -20.98
CA ASN A 27 15.08 4.65 -19.54
C ASN A 27 13.93 3.97 -18.77
N GLY A 28 12.90 3.49 -19.47
CA GLY A 28 11.74 2.83 -18.86
C GLY A 28 10.89 3.77 -17.98
N VAL A 29 10.91 5.07 -18.26
CA VAL A 29 10.16 6.08 -17.51
C VAL A 29 8.84 6.34 -18.24
N GLU A 30 7.72 6.06 -17.56
CA GLU A 30 6.39 6.39 -18.08
C GLU A 30 6.14 7.90 -18.00
N ALA A 31 5.21 8.40 -18.81
CA ALA A 31 4.81 9.79 -18.73
C ALA A 31 4.10 10.07 -17.40
N TYR A 32 4.43 11.18 -16.75
CA TYR A 32 3.78 11.58 -15.51
C TYR A 32 3.64 13.10 -15.42
N SER A 33 2.74 13.54 -14.54
CA SER A 33 2.59 14.95 -14.24
C SER A 33 2.80 15.21 -12.75
N TYR A 34 3.30 16.40 -12.44
CA TYR A 34 3.50 16.86 -11.07
C TYR A 34 3.25 18.36 -11.00
N TYR A 35 2.89 18.82 -9.81
CA TYR A 35 2.70 20.24 -9.56
C TYR A 35 3.93 20.80 -8.86
N SER A 36 4.43 21.94 -9.31
CA SER A 36 5.55 22.62 -8.68
C SER A 36 5.15 24.01 -8.19
N TYR A 37 5.81 24.46 -7.13
CA TYR A 37 5.72 25.80 -6.62
C TYR A 37 7.10 26.23 -6.17
N PHE A 38 7.50 27.44 -6.55
CA PHE A 38 8.75 28.05 -6.10
C PHE A 38 8.51 29.49 -5.72
N HIS A 39 8.85 29.83 -4.47
CA HIS A 39 8.79 31.21 -3.99
C HIS A 39 9.73 31.39 -2.81
N ASN A 40 10.48 32.50 -2.79
CA ASN A 40 11.37 32.90 -1.68
C ASN A 40 12.32 31.78 -1.20
N GLY A 41 12.92 31.02 -2.12
CA GLY A 41 13.86 29.94 -1.78
C GLY A 41 13.22 28.68 -1.21
N VAL A 42 11.88 28.60 -1.20
CA VAL A 42 11.12 27.39 -0.89
C VAL A 42 10.64 26.77 -2.19
N SER A 43 11.01 25.50 -2.41
CA SER A 43 10.49 24.69 -3.51
C SER A 43 9.52 23.64 -2.97
N ARG A 44 8.39 23.45 -3.64
CA ARG A 44 7.44 22.38 -3.34
C ARG A 44 7.10 21.62 -4.61
N ILE A 45 7.06 20.31 -4.49
CA ILE A 45 6.63 19.40 -5.55
C ILE A 45 5.49 18.56 -4.98
N ILE A 46 4.36 18.51 -5.69
CA ILE A 46 3.22 17.64 -5.37
C ILE A 46 3.08 16.62 -6.48
N THR A 47 3.03 15.36 -6.12
CA THR A 47 2.79 14.24 -7.03
C THR A 47 1.57 13.46 -6.57
N ASN A 48 0.66 13.17 -7.50
CA ASN A 48 -0.48 12.30 -7.23
C ASN A 48 -0.01 10.85 -7.36
N VAL A 49 -0.13 10.08 -6.28
CA VAL A 49 0.15 8.63 -6.26
C VAL A 49 -1.04 7.86 -6.82
N PHE A 50 -2.24 8.28 -6.42
CA PHE A 50 -3.50 7.77 -6.97
C PHE A 50 -4.34 8.95 -7.45
N SER A 51 -4.94 8.78 -8.62
CA SER A 51 -5.86 9.74 -9.21
C SER A 51 -7.19 9.05 -9.52
N SER A 52 -8.27 9.83 -9.62
CA SER A 52 -9.56 9.35 -10.10
C SER A 52 -9.50 8.95 -11.58
N TYR A 53 -10.57 8.31 -12.05
CA TYR A 53 -10.84 8.22 -13.48
C TYR A 53 -11.35 9.58 -14.02
N ASP A 54 -11.30 9.73 -15.33
CA ASP A 54 -11.81 10.87 -16.13
C ASP A 54 -13.33 11.04 -16.05
N THR A 55 -14.06 10.02 -15.60
CA THR A 55 -15.51 10.05 -15.40
C THR A 55 -15.94 10.39 -13.97
N ALA A 56 -14.98 10.64 -13.06
CA ALA A 56 -15.29 10.95 -11.67
C ALA A 56 -15.94 12.32 -11.52
N SER A 57 -16.96 12.44 -10.69
CA SER A 57 -17.66 13.70 -10.40
C SER A 57 -17.48 14.09 -8.94
N ALA A 58 -17.10 15.34 -8.69
CA ALA A 58 -17.05 15.95 -7.37
C ALA A 58 -18.35 16.70 -7.10
N TYR A 59 -18.93 16.48 -5.92
CA TYR A 59 -20.19 17.10 -5.49
C TYR A 59 -19.94 18.05 -4.33
N ILE A 60 -20.66 19.16 -4.31
CA ILE A 60 -20.79 20.04 -3.14
C ILE A 60 -22.27 20.05 -2.76
N GLY A 61 -22.60 19.37 -1.65
CA GLY A 61 -24.00 19.06 -1.35
C GLY A 61 -24.57 18.11 -2.41
N ASP A 62 -25.73 18.46 -2.97
CA ASP A 62 -26.42 17.65 -3.98
C ASP A 62 -26.10 18.09 -5.43
N GLU A 63 -25.27 19.13 -5.60
CA GLU A 63 -24.90 19.64 -6.93
C GLU A 63 -23.53 19.12 -7.36
N VAL A 64 -23.42 18.79 -8.66
CA VAL A 64 -22.13 18.49 -9.30
C VAL A 64 -21.35 19.79 -9.38
N TYR A 65 -20.23 19.83 -8.68
CA TYR A 65 -19.31 20.95 -8.73
C TYR A 65 -18.37 20.83 -9.93
N GLU A 66 -17.83 19.64 -10.17
CA GLU A 66 -16.87 19.42 -11.25
C GLU A 66 -16.80 17.95 -11.67
N ILE A 67 -16.52 17.73 -12.95
CA ILE A 67 -16.24 16.42 -13.52
C ILE A 67 -14.74 16.37 -13.85
N ALA A 68 -14.07 15.28 -13.49
CA ALA A 68 -12.68 15.06 -13.82
C ALA A 68 -12.49 15.09 -15.35
N ALA A 69 -11.29 15.44 -15.77
CA ALA A 69 -10.87 15.39 -17.18
C ALA A 69 -9.47 14.78 -17.24
N ASP A 70 -9.07 14.28 -18.41
CA ASP A 70 -7.75 13.64 -18.61
C ASP A 70 -6.58 14.52 -18.12
N ASP A 71 -6.73 15.84 -18.26
CA ASP A 71 -5.76 16.83 -17.83
C ASP A 71 -5.98 17.35 -16.39
N ASN A 72 -7.05 16.95 -15.71
CA ASN A 72 -7.38 17.42 -14.37
C ASN A 72 -8.07 16.36 -13.50
N LEU A 73 -7.49 15.15 -13.44
CA LEU A 73 -7.96 14.09 -12.56
C LEU A 73 -7.86 14.50 -11.09
N PHE A 74 -8.82 14.08 -10.27
CA PHE A 74 -8.81 14.36 -8.83
C PHE A 74 -7.76 13.50 -8.13
N GLY A 75 -6.94 14.11 -7.27
CA GLY A 75 -6.00 13.36 -6.44
C GLY A 75 -6.74 12.57 -5.36
N LEU A 76 -6.44 11.27 -5.24
CA LEU A 76 -6.93 10.40 -4.17
C LEU A 76 -5.87 10.22 -3.07
N MET A 77 -4.60 10.17 -3.46
CA MET A 77 -3.46 10.20 -2.56
C MET A 77 -2.39 11.07 -3.18
N THR A 78 -1.89 12.05 -2.44
CA THR A 78 -0.88 13.00 -2.92
C THR A 78 0.29 13.07 -1.96
N VAL A 79 1.51 13.05 -2.50
CA VAL A 79 2.73 13.27 -1.74
C VAL A 79 3.29 14.64 -2.11
N THR A 80 3.50 15.47 -1.10
CA THR A 80 4.17 16.76 -1.25
C THR A 80 5.56 16.67 -0.67
N LYS A 81 6.58 17.05 -1.44
CA LYS A 81 7.95 17.30 -0.96
C LYS A 81 8.18 18.80 -0.93
N GLU A 82 8.51 19.34 0.23
CA GLU A 82 9.04 20.69 0.39
C GLU A 82 10.56 20.61 0.56
N ALA A 83 11.30 21.34 -0.27
CA ALA A 83 12.73 21.54 -0.11
C ALA A 83 12.99 22.99 0.28
N ARG A 84 13.75 23.19 1.36
CA ARG A 84 14.23 24.52 1.76
C ARG A 84 15.74 24.53 1.71
N ILE A 85 16.29 25.45 0.93
CA ILE A 85 17.72 25.75 0.95
C ILE A 85 17.92 26.82 2.02
N LYS A 86 18.42 26.42 3.19
CA LYS A 86 18.90 27.36 4.20
C LYS A 86 20.43 27.35 4.18
N GLN A 87 21.00 28.52 3.94
CA GLN A 87 22.43 28.74 4.09
C GLN A 87 22.73 28.99 5.58
N GLU A 88 23.31 28.00 6.27
CA GLU A 88 23.71 28.16 7.68
C GLU A 88 25.07 28.87 7.80
N THR A 89 25.97 28.68 6.83
CA THR A 89 27.31 29.31 6.80
C THR A 89 27.75 29.62 5.36
N ASN A 90 28.81 30.41 5.18
CA ASN A 90 29.37 30.76 3.85
C ASN A 90 29.78 29.57 2.96
N TYR A 91 29.90 28.35 3.52
CA TYR A 91 30.38 27.15 2.81
C TYR A 91 29.53 25.89 3.01
N THR A 92 28.38 25.97 3.70
CA THR A 92 27.53 24.80 3.97
C THR A 92 26.05 25.13 3.78
N SER A 93 25.44 24.53 2.76
CA SER A 93 23.99 24.49 2.57
C SER A 93 23.45 23.14 3.05
N ILE A 94 22.50 23.13 3.98
CA ILE A 94 21.80 21.91 4.37
C ILE A 94 20.48 21.89 3.59
N ASP A 95 20.30 20.88 2.74
CA ASP A 95 19.00 20.61 2.11
C ASP A 95 18.13 19.87 3.13
N ARG A 96 17.11 20.57 3.65
CA ARG A 96 16.06 19.95 4.46
C ARG A 96 14.85 19.70 3.58
N SER A 97 14.58 18.42 3.35
CA SER A 97 13.35 17.97 2.71
C SER A 97 12.31 17.61 3.77
N SER A 98 11.08 18.11 3.62
CA SER A 98 9.92 17.73 4.42
C SER A 98 8.87 17.09 3.52
N TYR A 99 8.21 16.05 4.02
CA TYR A 99 7.20 15.32 3.27
C TYR A 99 5.83 15.45 3.93
N VAL A 100 4.80 15.63 3.12
CA VAL A 100 3.40 15.60 3.56
C VAL A 100 2.65 14.60 2.68
N LEU A 101 2.04 13.61 3.31
CA LEU A 101 1.12 12.69 2.66
C LEU A 101 -0.30 13.15 2.93
N SER A 102 -1.11 13.29 1.88
CA SER A 102 -2.54 13.59 2.00
C SER A 102 -3.36 12.47 1.37
N LEU A 103 -4.47 12.12 2.02
CA LEU A 103 -5.39 11.06 1.62
C LEU A 103 -6.79 11.66 1.46
N ALA A 104 -7.45 11.33 0.37
CA ALA A 104 -8.79 11.80 0.05
C ALA A 104 -9.88 11.19 0.95
N SER A 105 -9.58 10.07 1.60
CA SER A 105 -10.58 9.25 2.31
C SER A 105 -10.05 8.81 3.66
N THR A 106 -10.87 8.98 4.70
CA THR A 106 -10.63 8.38 6.02
C THR A 106 -10.89 6.88 6.00
N ASP A 107 -11.80 6.42 5.14
CA ASP A 107 -12.15 4.99 4.99
C ASP A 107 -10.94 4.18 4.50
N PHE A 108 -10.01 4.83 3.80
CA PHE A 108 -8.74 4.23 3.37
C PHE A 108 -7.92 3.66 4.54
N LEU A 109 -7.98 4.28 5.73
CA LEU A 109 -7.21 3.91 6.93
C LEU A 109 -8.06 3.23 8.01
N THR A 110 -9.26 2.75 7.68
CA THR A 110 -10.08 1.99 8.63
C THR A 110 -9.51 0.59 8.87
N ASN A 111 -9.74 0.01 10.05
CA ASN A 111 -9.28 -1.36 10.36
C ASN A 111 -9.80 -2.36 9.31
N ASP A 112 -11.05 -2.22 8.86
CA ASP A 112 -11.62 -3.08 7.83
C ASP A 112 -10.87 -2.98 6.48
N ALA A 113 -10.39 -1.79 6.12
CA ALA A 113 -9.62 -1.58 4.90
C ALA A 113 -8.15 -2.03 5.04
N LEU A 114 -7.57 -1.95 6.24
CA LEU A 114 -6.19 -2.32 6.53
C LEU A 114 -6.00 -3.83 6.76
N ASP A 115 -6.96 -4.49 7.41
CA ASP A 115 -6.89 -5.92 7.74
C ASP A 115 -7.42 -6.82 6.61
N SER A 116 -8.14 -6.24 5.65
CA SER A 116 -8.68 -6.98 4.50
C SER A 116 -7.60 -7.39 3.51
N ALA A 117 -7.46 -8.69 3.28
CA ALA A 117 -6.58 -9.23 2.24
C ALA A 117 -7.02 -8.89 0.81
N ALA A 118 -8.24 -8.38 0.61
CA ALA A 118 -8.73 -7.96 -0.70
C ALA A 118 -8.18 -6.59 -1.12
N TYR A 119 -7.76 -5.77 -0.15
CA TYR A 119 -7.31 -4.40 -0.38
C TYR A 119 -5.83 -4.24 -0.03
N GLY A 120 -5.07 -3.60 -0.93
CA GLY A 120 -3.64 -3.34 -0.75
C GLY A 120 -3.34 -2.08 0.08
N ASN A 121 -4.31 -1.56 0.82
CA ASN A 121 -4.20 -0.27 1.51
C ASN A 121 -3.03 -0.25 2.51
N THR A 122 -2.83 -1.35 3.25
CA THR A 122 -1.74 -1.54 4.22
C THR A 122 -0.36 -1.50 3.58
N ASP A 123 -0.17 -2.20 2.45
CA ASP A 123 1.11 -2.24 1.76
C ASP A 123 1.46 -0.86 1.18
N VAL A 124 0.46 -0.18 0.62
CA VAL A 124 0.61 1.17 0.06
C VAL A 124 1.02 2.16 1.15
N ILE A 125 0.28 2.24 2.26
CA ILE A 125 0.59 3.21 3.33
C ILE A 125 1.95 2.90 3.97
N LEU A 126 2.27 1.63 4.20
CA LEU A 126 3.56 1.23 4.76
C LEU A 126 4.71 1.59 3.83
N SER A 127 4.54 1.40 2.51
CA SER A 127 5.55 1.80 1.52
C SER A 127 5.73 3.32 1.46
N ALA A 128 4.65 4.09 1.56
CA ALA A 128 4.69 5.54 1.58
C ALA A 128 5.40 6.07 2.84
N LEU A 129 5.08 5.51 4.01
CA LEU A 129 5.72 5.84 5.28
C LEU A 129 7.23 5.54 5.26
N ARG A 130 7.63 4.36 4.77
CA ARG A 130 9.04 3.98 4.59
C ARG A 130 9.80 4.95 3.66
N ARG A 131 9.18 5.37 2.55
CA ARG A 131 9.81 6.31 1.60
C ARG A 131 9.91 7.73 2.13
N THR A 132 8.98 8.14 3.00
CA THR A 132 8.95 9.50 3.57
C THR A 132 9.73 9.64 4.88
N GLY A 133 10.35 8.56 5.36
CA GLY A 133 11.16 8.54 6.57
C GLY A 133 10.35 8.48 7.87
N GLY A 134 9.04 8.31 7.78
CA GLY A 134 8.18 8.08 8.94
C GLY A 134 8.17 6.61 9.32
N GLU A 135 9.09 6.16 10.16
CA GLU A 135 9.07 4.79 10.72
C GLU A 135 8.12 4.68 11.92
N ALA A 136 6.94 5.30 11.84
CA ALA A 136 5.88 5.14 12.83
C ALA A 136 4.90 4.08 12.30
N VAL A 137 5.15 2.82 12.66
CA VAL A 137 4.25 1.71 12.37
C VAL A 137 3.00 1.89 13.25
N PRO A 138 1.78 1.99 12.69
CA PRO A 138 0.56 1.98 13.49
C PRO A 138 0.51 0.67 14.27
N ALA A 139 0.21 0.73 15.58
CA ALA A 139 0.26 -0.44 16.47
C ALA A 139 -0.61 -1.63 16.02
N ASN A 140 -1.56 -1.40 15.09
CA ASN A 140 -2.48 -2.41 14.58
C ASN A 140 -2.15 -2.92 13.17
N VAL A 141 -1.06 -2.47 12.55
CA VAL A 141 -0.63 -3.01 11.25
C VAL A 141 0.34 -4.16 11.53
N ALA A 142 -0.12 -5.39 11.31
CA ALA A 142 0.76 -6.56 11.37
C ALA A 142 1.86 -6.40 10.33
N LEU A 143 3.07 -6.05 10.78
CA LEU A 143 4.25 -6.07 9.93
C LEU A 143 4.33 -7.48 9.32
N LYS A 144 4.24 -7.56 8.00
CA LYS A 144 4.62 -8.76 7.27
C LYS A 144 6.13 -8.91 7.51
N GLY A 145 6.48 -9.70 8.52
CA GLY A 145 7.86 -10.05 8.79
C GLY A 145 8.47 -10.55 7.49
N PHE A 146 9.64 -10.00 7.14
CA PHE A 146 10.49 -10.70 6.20
C PHE A 146 10.63 -12.12 6.76
N TYR A 147 10.41 -13.14 5.92
CA TYR A 147 10.73 -14.50 6.31
C TYR A 147 12.23 -14.51 6.59
N ILE A 148 12.58 -14.38 7.87
CA ILE A 148 13.91 -14.73 8.34
C ILE A 148 13.96 -16.23 8.10
N TYR A 149 14.81 -16.66 7.18
CA TYR A 149 15.09 -18.08 6.95
C TYR A 149 15.96 -18.66 8.08
N ASP A 150 15.93 -18.07 9.28
CA ASP A 150 16.57 -18.65 10.46
C ASP A 150 15.57 -19.59 11.13
N ILE A 151 15.92 -20.86 11.03
CA ILE A 151 15.35 -21.94 11.82
C ILE A 151 15.92 -21.80 13.22
N ASP A 152 15.44 -20.82 13.98
CA ASP A 152 15.68 -20.76 15.42
C ASP A 152 14.36 -21.00 16.15
N GLY A 153 14.30 -22.21 16.70
CA GLY A 153 13.13 -22.73 17.39
C GLY A 153 12.92 -22.00 18.72
N ALA A 154 11.81 -21.27 18.82
CA ALA A 154 11.00 -21.18 20.04
C ALA A 154 9.78 -20.23 19.91
N GLU A 155 9.74 -19.32 18.93
CA GLU A 155 8.79 -18.19 19.01
C GLU A 155 7.70 -18.13 17.93
N ASN A 156 7.43 -19.22 17.22
CA ASN A 156 6.39 -19.28 16.17
C ASN A 156 5.05 -19.90 16.64
N ASN A 157 4.51 -19.48 17.78
CA ASN A 157 3.22 -20.00 18.29
C ASN A 157 2.01 -19.08 18.07
N ALA A 158 2.14 -17.92 17.40
CA ALA A 158 1.04 -16.94 17.32
C ALA A 158 0.32 -16.84 15.95
N LYS A 159 0.57 -17.73 14.99
CA LYS A 159 -0.16 -17.73 13.69
C LYS A 159 -0.68 -19.10 13.23
N PHE A 160 -0.89 -20.02 14.17
CA PHE A 160 -1.72 -21.20 13.92
C PHE A 160 -3.07 -20.99 14.60
N THR A 161 -4.00 -20.37 13.89
CA THR A 161 -5.43 -20.44 14.26
C THR A 161 -5.79 -21.91 14.35
N ALA A 162 -6.41 -22.34 15.46
CA ALA A 162 -6.69 -23.75 15.76
C ALA A 162 -7.29 -24.53 14.57
N THR A 163 -8.07 -23.84 13.72
CA THR A 163 -8.66 -24.36 12.49
C THR A 163 -7.62 -24.88 11.48
N ALA A 164 -6.51 -24.17 11.25
CA ALA A 164 -5.50 -24.55 10.25
C ALA A 164 -4.73 -25.80 10.66
N THR A 165 -4.43 -25.95 11.96
CA THR A 165 -3.76 -27.14 12.50
C THR A 165 -4.67 -28.37 12.41
N THR A 166 -5.98 -28.22 12.69
CA THR A 166 -6.93 -29.34 12.57
C THR A 166 -7.02 -29.86 11.14
N TRP A 167 -7.10 -28.98 10.14
CA TRP A 167 -7.15 -29.40 8.74
C TRP A 167 -5.87 -30.09 8.27
N LEU A 168 -4.71 -29.63 8.72
CA LEU A 168 -3.41 -30.22 8.36
C LEU A 168 -3.23 -31.62 8.99
N VAL A 169 -3.70 -31.81 10.22
CA VAL A 169 -3.74 -33.13 10.87
C VAL A 169 -4.72 -34.06 10.14
N CYS A 170 -5.91 -33.59 9.76
CA CYS A 170 -6.86 -34.39 9.00
C CYS A 170 -6.29 -34.83 7.64
N LEU A 171 -5.64 -33.92 6.90
CA LEU A 171 -5.14 -34.21 5.56
C LEU A 171 -3.93 -35.16 5.56
N THR A 172 -3.16 -35.23 6.65
CA THR A 172 -1.97 -36.08 6.75
C THR A 172 -2.26 -37.43 7.41
N VAL A 173 -3.09 -37.46 8.45
CA VAL A 173 -3.35 -38.68 9.23
C VAL A 173 -4.40 -39.57 8.56
N ILE A 174 -5.45 -39.00 7.97
CA ILE A 174 -6.56 -39.78 7.38
C ILE A 174 -6.07 -40.67 6.21
N PRO A 175 -5.27 -40.17 5.24
CA PRO A 175 -4.77 -41.03 4.15
C PRO A 175 -3.83 -42.14 4.65
N ALA A 176 -3.03 -41.87 5.68
CA ALA A 176 -2.12 -42.85 6.27
C ALA A 176 -2.87 -44.00 6.94
N VAL A 177 -3.94 -43.70 7.69
CA VAL A 177 -4.77 -44.73 8.34
C VAL A 177 -5.54 -45.55 7.31
N VAL A 178 -6.10 -44.92 6.27
CA VAL A 178 -6.85 -45.62 5.22
C VAL A 178 -5.96 -46.61 4.46
N THR A 179 -4.74 -46.20 4.08
CA THR A 179 -3.80 -47.08 3.37
C THR A 179 -3.35 -48.26 4.24
N LEU A 180 -3.14 -48.05 5.53
CA LEU A 180 -2.77 -49.10 6.48
C LEU A 180 -3.92 -50.11 6.67
N CYS A 181 -5.16 -49.64 6.86
CA CYS A 181 -6.32 -50.52 6.98
C CYS A 181 -6.55 -51.34 5.71
N VAL A 182 -6.50 -50.72 4.53
CA VAL A 182 -6.66 -51.41 3.25
C VAL A 182 -5.54 -52.43 3.03
N GLY A 183 -4.29 -52.07 3.35
CA GLY A 183 -3.15 -52.98 3.29
C GLY A 183 -3.32 -54.20 4.19
N THR A 184 -3.78 -53.99 5.42
CA THR A 184 -4.01 -55.09 6.39
C THR A 184 -5.10 -56.05 5.89
N VAL A 185 -6.19 -55.52 5.35
CA VAL A 185 -7.29 -56.34 4.78
C VAL A 185 -6.81 -57.18 3.59
N VAL A 186 -6.01 -56.60 2.70
CA VAL A 186 -5.46 -57.31 1.54
C VAL A 186 -4.52 -58.44 1.97
N VAL A 187 -3.65 -58.20 2.97
CA VAL A 187 -2.74 -59.22 3.51
C VAL A 187 -3.50 -60.38 4.16
N VAL A 188 -4.53 -60.08 4.96
CA VAL A 188 -5.36 -61.12 5.59
C VAL A 188 -6.13 -61.93 4.55
N ARG A 189 -6.67 -61.29 3.50
CA ARG A 189 -7.33 -61.99 2.39
C ARG A 189 -6.37 -62.88 1.60
N ARG A 190 -5.14 -62.43 1.36
CA ARG A 190 -4.12 -63.24 0.67
C ARG A 190 -3.69 -64.47 1.48
N ARG A 191 -3.65 -64.38 2.82
CA ARG A 191 -3.21 -65.49 3.68
C ARG A 191 -4.28 -66.58 3.86
N LYS A 192 -5.55 -66.28 3.58
CA LYS A 192 -6.68 -67.23 3.67
C LYS A 192 -7.04 -67.88 2.32
N ARG A 193 -6.32 -67.57 1.25
CA ARG A 193 -6.45 -68.19 -0.08
C ARG A 193 -5.23 -69.07 -0.32
#